data_AF-B8BZ95-F1
#
_entry.id   AF-B8BZ95-F1
#
_cell.length_a   1.000
_cell.length_b   1.000
_cell.length_c   1.000
_cell.angle_alpha   90.00
_cell.angle_beta   90.00
_cell.angle_gamma   90.00
#
_symmetry.space_group_name_H-M   'P 1'
#
loop_
_entity.id
_entity.type
_entity.pdbx_description
1 polymer ?
#
loop_
_entity_poly.entity_id
_entity_poly.type
_entity_poly.pdbx_seq_one_letter_code
_entity_poly.pdbx_strand_id
1 'polypeptide(L)'
;MEGFGTVKKRSFQDFLLGDNSTSNTELATPIWNGNITLLQDLYERSTDGALLLETRLDADDGLHREFVATLQSEARVSLGNRSIDADEVAWKIYCLNSNVEWHPLNPFSASEEESATKDETNQGYLIMYPNLLNVNGMCPTPGLTFGFAVGSGRSSLPEPLPHHKIVKSIDRCNESSDEVEVNCFTLLSALSPGAIRARTTTSAGMNNVVTGNEALDNEQHGIKRTRNNKRLAEQIHHQGQMWEQYQSIFSISYEQVRGVRSLLLDRSHEIAEDALTGQCSKGHSCKESAKKLLKQY
;
A
#
# COMPACT_ATOMS: atom_id res chain seq x y z
N MET A 1 -13.37 -0.28 11.75
CA MET A 1 -13.85 -1.59 11.28
C MET A 1 -13.26 -2.62 12.21
N GLU A 2 -14.10 -3.31 12.98
CA GLU A 2 -13.63 -4.48 13.73
C GLU A 2 -13.14 -5.52 12.72
N GLY A 3 -11.98 -6.11 12.99
CA GLY A 3 -11.35 -7.10 12.10
C GLY A 3 -12.00 -8.47 12.26
N PHE A 4 -11.67 -9.38 11.35
CA PHE A 4 -12.06 -10.79 11.49
C PHE A 4 -11.36 -11.42 12.72
N GLY A 5 -11.77 -12.63 13.13
CA GLY A 5 -11.09 -13.37 14.22
C GLY A 5 -11.61 -13.11 15.64
N THR A 6 -12.81 -12.55 15.82
CA THR A 6 -13.40 -12.44 17.15
C THR A 6 -14.06 -13.76 17.58
N VAL A 7 -13.70 -14.24 18.77
CA VAL A 7 -14.28 -15.44 19.40
C VAL A 7 -15.76 -15.24 19.80
N LYS A 8 -16.24 -13.99 19.81
CA LYS A 8 -17.65 -13.70 20.08
C LYS A 8 -18.49 -14.03 18.85
N LYS A 9 -19.45 -14.94 19.05
CA LYS A 9 -20.51 -15.42 18.13
C LYS A 9 -21.40 -14.30 17.55
N ARG A 10 -20.82 -13.35 16.84
CA ARG A 10 -21.55 -12.41 16.01
C ARG A 10 -21.96 -13.16 14.75
N SER A 11 -23.16 -12.91 14.21
CA SER A 11 -23.52 -13.48 12.91
C SER A 11 -22.76 -12.74 11.80
N PHE A 12 -22.56 -13.38 10.65
CA PHE A 12 -21.99 -12.70 9.48
C PHE A 12 -22.81 -11.45 9.10
N GLN A 13 -24.14 -11.52 9.21
CA GLN A 13 -25.02 -10.39 8.96
C GLN A 13 -24.75 -9.22 9.91
N ASP A 14 -24.57 -9.50 11.19
CA ASP A 14 -24.23 -8.46 12.14
C ASP A 14 -22.85 -7.88 11.80
N PHE A 15 -21.85 -8.70 11.44
CA PHE A 15 -20.52 -8.23 11.04
C PHE A 15 -20.61 -7.21 9.88
N LEU A 16 -21.44 -7.49 8.87
CA LEU A 16 -21.66 -6.56 7.75
C LEU A 16 -22.29 -5.24 8.18
N LEU A 17 -23.16 -5.25 9.18
CA LEU A 17 -23.85 -4.06 9.66
C LEU A 17 -23.00 -3.19 10.60
N GLY A 18 -21.92 -3.75 11.17
CA GLY A 18 -21.09 -3.07 12.17
C GLY A 18 -21.80 -2.84 13.50
N ASP A 19 -21.07 -2.49 14.56
CA ASP A 19 -21.66 -2.11 15.85
C ASP A 19 -22.37 -0.75 15.76
N ASN A 20 -23.58 -0.74 15.18
CA ASN A 20 -24.45 0.44 15.10
C ASN A 20 -25.06 0.84 16.45
N SER A 21 -24.62 0.27 17.57
CA SER A 21 -25.27 0.43 18.87
C SER A 21 -24.85 1.67 19.67
N THR A 22 -23.96 2.55 19.18
CA THR A 22 -23.37 3.60 20.05
C THR A 22 -23.41 5.06 19.57
N SER A 23 -24.03 5.45 18.45
CA SER A 23 -24.20 6.90 18.19
C SER A 23 -25.44 7.28 17.38
N ASN A 24 -26.24 8.19 17.94
CA ASN A 24 -27.43 8.87 17.38
C ASN A 24 -27.18 9.76 16.15
N THR A 25 -26.14 9.49 15.38
CA THR A 25 -25.88 10.14 14.09
C THR A 25 -26.20 9.13 13.01
N GLU A 26 -27.00 9.51 12.01
CA GLU A 26 -27.23 8.76 10.76
C GLU A 26 -25.88 8.42 10.11
N LEU A 27 -25.24 7.35 10.59
CA LEU A 27 -24.00 6.84 10.04
C LEU A 27 -24.37 6.00 8.84
N ALA A 28 -23.88 6.45 7.69
CA ALA A 28 -24.05 5.78 6.42
C ALA A 28 -23.75 4.28 6.57
N THR A 29 -24.70 3.44 6.15
CA THR A 29 -24.51 1.99 6.08
C THR A 29 -23.20 1.69 5.38
N PRO A 30 -22.31 0.85 5.95
CA PRO A 30 -21.06 0.50 5.32
C PRO A 30 -21.31 -0.07 3.92
N ILE A 31 -20.64 0.51 2.92
CA ILE A 31 -20.70 0.04 1.54
C ILE A 31 -19.62 -1.03 1.38
N TRP A 32 -20.05 -2.26 1.09
CA TRP A 32 -19.18 -3.38 0.80
C TRP A 32 -19.09 -3.58 -0.72
N ASN A 33 -17.90 -3.88 -1.21
CA ASN A 33 -17.65 -4.26 -2.60
C ASN A 33 -16.87 -5.58 -2.67
N GLY A 34 -17.11 -6.38 -3.71
CA GLY A 34 -16.43 -7.65 -3.95
C GLY A 34 -17.35 -8.87 -3.86
N ASN A 35 -16.76 -10.04 -3.61
CA ASN A 35 -17.47 -11.32 -3.58
C ASN A 35 -17.94 -11.63 -2.15
N ILE A 36 -19.25 -11.50 -1.91
CA ILE A 36 -19.85 -11.71 -0.59
C ILE A 36 -19.71 -13.15 -0.08
N THR A 37 -19.74 -14.14 -0.97
CA THR A 37 -19.54 -15.55 -0.61
C THR A 37 -18.14 -15.80 -0.11
N LEU A 38 -17.12 -15.27 -0.81
CA LEU A 38 -15.73 -15.37 -0.36
C LEU A 38 -15.54 -14.68 1.00
N LEU A 39 -16.17 -13.52 1.19
CA LEU A 39 -16.12 -12.80 2.47
C LEU A 39 -16.73 -13.62 3.61
N GLN A 40 -17.87 -14.26 3.37
CA GLN A 40 -18.53 -15.13 4.33
C GLN A 40 -17.68 -16.36 4.67
N ASP A 41 -17.13 -17.04 3.66
CA ASP A 41 -16.25 -18.21 3.86
C ASP A 41 -15.02 -17.85 4.70
N LEU A 42 -14.41 -16.68 4.44
CA LEU A 42 -13.28 -16.18 5.22
C LEU A 42 -13.69 -15.85 6.66
N TYR A 43 -14.88 -15.27 6.84
CA TYR A 43 -15.43 -14.98 8.16
C TYR A 43 -15.62 -16.25 8.98
N GLU A 44 -16.31 -17.25 8.43
CA GLU A 44 -16.56 -18.53 9.08
C GLU A 44 -15.25 -19.27 9.42
N ARG A 45 -14.29 -19.30 8.49
CA ARG A 45 -12.96 -19.89 8.74
C ARG A 45 -12.21 -19.16 9.85
N SER A 46 -12.30 -17.84 9.91
CA SER A 46 -11.65 -17.06 10.97
C SER A 46 -12.25 -17.37 12.35
N THR A 47 -13.56 -17.65 12.41
CA THR A 47 -14.24 -18.05 13.66
C THR A 47 -13.91 -19.48 14.08
N ASP A 48 -13.57 -20.35 13.12
CA ASP A 48 -13.15 -21.74 13.36
C ASP A 48 -11.67 -21.88 13.76
N GLY A 49 -11.00 -20.77 14.07
CA GLY A 49 -9.61 -20.77 14.51
C GLY A 49 -8.58 -20.83 13.38
N ALA A 50 -8.92 -20.32 12.19
CA ALA A 50 -7.90 -20.03 11.20
C ALA A 50 -7.07 -18.79 11.59
N LEU A 51 -5.78 -18.83 11.25
CA LEU A 51 -4.93 -17.63 11.24
C LEU A 51 -5.46 -16.64 10.19
N LEU A 52 -5.52 -15.38 10.56
CA LEU A 52 -6.00 -14.31 9.69
C LEU A 52 -4.84 -13.40 9.26
N LEU A 53 -4.78 -13.10 7.96
CA LEU A 53 -3.87 -12.10 7.39
C LEU A 53 -4.71 -11.03 6.68
N GLU A 54 -4.62 -9.79 7.16
CA GLU A 54 -5.27 -8.63 6.56
C GLU A 54 -4.24 -7.73 5.90
N THR A 55 -4.11 -7.83 4.58
CA THR A 55 -3.21 -6.98 3.78
C THR A 55 -3.93 -5.74 3.26
N ARG A 56 -3.30 -4.57 3.40
CA ARG A 56 -3.74 -3.33 2.76
C ARG A 56 -3.16 -3.27 1.35
N LEU A 57 -4.04 -3.01 0.39
CA LEU A 57 -3.70 -2.87 -1.02
C LEU A 57 -4.67 -1.89 -1.66
N ASP A 58 -4.14 -0.83 -2.27
CA ASP A 58 -4.93 0.10 -3.07
C ASP A 58 -5.03 -0.44 -4.52
N ALA A 59 -6.00 0.05 -5.30
CA ALA A 59 -6.25 -0.47 -6.65
C ALA A 59 -5.09 -0.27 -7.64
N ASP A 60 -4.19 0.66 -7.32
CA ASP A 60 -3.01 1.05 -8.08
C ASP A 60 -1.70 0.49 -7.49
N ASP A 61 -1.81 -0.45 -6.54
CA ASP A 61 -0.70 -1.17 -5.96
C ASP A 61 -0.50 -2.55 -6.61
N GLY A 62 0.76 -2.97 -6.69
CA GLY A 62 1.16 -4.34 -7.02
C GLY A 62 2.07 -4.91 -5.93
N LEU A 63 1.99 -6.22 -5.72
CA LEU A 63 2.81 -6.95 -4.75
C LEU A 63 3.76 -7.89 -5.45
N HIS A 64 4.93 -8.13 -4.85
CA HIS A 64 5.89 -9.14 -5.33
C HIS A 64 5.16 -10.48 -5.54
N ARG A 65 5.43 -11.20 -6.64
CA ARG A 65 4.70 -12.45 -6.97
C ARG A 65 4.77 -13.53 -5.88
N GLU A 66 5.84 -13.51 -5.08
CA GLU A 66 6.07 -14.44 -3.97
C GLU A 66 5.50 -13.92 -2.63
N PHE A 67 4.95 -12.70 -2.60
CA PHE A 67 4.50 -12.02 -1.38
C PHE A 67 3.58 -12.89 -0.54
N VAL A 68 2.53 -13.44 -1.16
CA VAL A 68 1.53 -14.25 -0.43
C VAL A 68 2.16 -15.50 0.16
N ALA A 69 3.01 -16.20 -0.61
CA ALA A 69 3.66 -17.42 -0.15
C ALA A 69 4.64 -17.15 1.00
N THR A 70 5.49 -16.12 0.86
CA THR A 70 6.44 -15.70 1.89
C THR A 70 5.72 -15.29 3.17
N LEU A 71 4.73 -14.40 3.06
CA LEU A 71 3.96 -13.91 4.19
C LEU A 71 3.22 -15.05 4.92
N GLN A 72 2.57 -15.95 4.19
CA GLN A 72 1.89 -17.10 4.81
C GLN A 72 2.89 -18.05 5.49
N SER A 73 4.06 -18.26 4.91
CA SER A 73 5.12 -19.08 5.51
C SER A 73 5.59 -18.47 6.83
N GLU A 74 5.93 -17.18 6.82
CA GLU A 74 6.36 -16.46 8.03
C GLU A 74 5.25 -16.46 9.10
N ALA A 75 4.01 -16.21 8.70
CA ALA A 75 2.88 -16.17 9.63
C ALA A 75 2.61 -17.52 10.29
N ARG A 76 2.71 -18.64 9.55
CA ARG A 76 2.58 -19.98 10.14
C ARG A 76 3.66 -20.25 11.18
N VAL A 77 4.91 -19.88 10.89
CA VAL A 77 6.01 -20.02 11.86
C VAL A 77 5.76 -19.16 13.09
N SER A 78 5.35 -17.90 12.90
CA SER A 78 5.26 -16.97 14.03
C SER A 78 3.99 -17.07 14.87
N LEU A 79 2.87 -17.45 14.26
CA LEU A 79 1.55 -17.40 14.87
C LEU A 79 0.83 -18.77 14.88
N GLY A 80 1.28 -19.75 14.09
CA GLY A 80 0.55 -21.01 13.86
C GLY A 80 0.71 -22.09 14.94
N ASN A 81 1.82 -22.12 15.67
CA ASN A 81 2.13 -23.17 16.66
C ASN A 81 1.81 -22.79 18.11
N ARG A 82 1.15 -21.65 18.34
CA ARG A 82 0.86 -21.20 19.70
C ARG A 82 -0.36 -21.95 20.23
N SER A 83 -0.14 -22.70 21.32
CA SER A 83 -1.20 -23.37 22.08
C SER A 83 -2.23 -22.32 22.49
N ILE A 84 -3.50 -22.65 22.28
CA ILE A 84 -4.66 -21.81 22.64
C ILE A 84 -4.82 -21.86 24.16
N ASP A 85 -3.83 -21.36 24.91
CA ASP A 85 -4.15 -20.84 26.23
C ASP A 85 -4.96 -19.57 25.95
N ALA A 86 -6.27 -19.65 26.20
CA ALA A 86 -7.31 -18.75 25.70
C ALA A 86 -7.11 -17.26 26.04
N ASP A 87 -6.11 -16.95 26.86
CA ASP A 87 -5.83 -15.61 27.36
C ASP A 87 -4.62 -14.93 26.66
N GLU A 88 -3.81 -15.66 25.88
CA GLU A 88 -2.65 -15.05 25.20
C GLU A 88 -3.03 -14.51 23.81
N VAL A 89 -3.13 -13.20 23.73
CA VAL A 89 -3.41 -12.48 22.49
C VAL A 89 -2.13 -12.31 21.68
N ALA A 90 -2.09 -12.83 20.46
CA ALA A 90 -0.92 -12.82 19.60
C ALA A 90 -1.22 -12.26 18.21
N TRP A 91 -0.50 -11.21 17.85
CA TRP A 91 -0.56 -10.59 16.53
C TRP A 91 0.84 -10.25 16.03
N LYS A 92 0.98 -9.98 14.73
CA LYS A 92 2.24 -9.52 14.13
C LYS A 92 1.95 -8.60 12.96
N ILE A 93 2.72 -7.51 12.85
CA ILE A 93 2.59 -6.59 11.73
C ILE A 93 3.75 -6.85 10.75
N TYR A 94 3.44 -7.11 9.49
CA TYR A 94 4.42 -7.33 8.44
C TYR A 94 4.50 -6.09 7.56
N CYS A 95 5.68 -5.50 7.50
CA CYS A 95 5.97 -4.34 6.67
C CYS A 95 6.96 -4.71 5.58
N LEU A 96 6.79 -4.16 4.38
CA LEU A 96 7.77 -4.32 3.32
C LEU A 96 9.01 -3.46 3.59
N ASN A 97 10.18 -4.02 3.31
CA ASN A 97 11.45 -3.31 3.47
C ASN A 97 11.72 -2.30 2.34
N SER A 98 11.20 -2.58 1.15
CA SER A 98 11.39 -1.76 -0.04
C SER A 98 10.13 -1.72 -0.90
N ASN A 99 9.88 -0.58 -1.51
CA ASN A 99 8.82 -0.41 -2.49
C ASN A 99 9.33 0.40 -3.68
N VAL A 100 8.48 0.47 -4.69
CA VAL A 100 8.78 1.16 -5.92
C VAL A 100 7.60 2.01 -6.28
N GLU A 101 7.89 3.22 -6.74
CA GLU A 101 6.90 4.11 -7.30
C GLU A 101 7.02 4.08 -8.82
N TRP A 102 5.90 3.82 -9.48
CA TRP A 102 5.77 3.97 -10.92
C TRP A 102 5.13 5.31 -11.24
N HIS A 103 5.74 6.08 -12.14
CA HIS A 103 5.28 7.39 -12.59
C HIS A 103 4.96 7.33 -14.08
N PRO A 104 3.74 7.72 -14.53
CA PRO A 104 3.38 7.70 -15.95
C PRO A 104 4.16 8.74 -16.78
N LEU A 105 4.65 9.80 -16.14
CA LEU A 105 5.42 10.88 -16.75
C LEU A 105 6.86 10.91 -16.20
N ASN A 106 7.78 11.48 -16.99
CA ASN A 106 9.16 11.63 -16.58
C ASN A 106 9.29 12.65 -15.44
N PRO A 107 9.70 12.25 -14.22
CA PRO A 107 9.89 13.18 -13.12
C PRO A 107 11.04 14.17 -13.33
N PHE A 108 11.93 13.85 -14.27
CA PHE A 108 13.14 14.59 -14.56
C PHE A 108 12.93 15.30 -15.88
N SER A 109 13.15 16.62 -15.93
CA SER A 109 13.14 17.32 -17.20
C SER A 109 14.22 16.73 -18.10
N ALA A 110 13.78 15.98 -19.11
CA ALA A 110 14.58 15.65 -20.27
C ALA A 110 15.14 16.96 -20.85
N SER A 111 16.38 16.96 -21.33
CA SER A 111 16.76 18.01 -22.28
C SER A 111 15.79 17.95 -23.47
N GLU A 112 15.55 19.07 -24.15
CA GLU A 112 14.64 19.12 -25.31
C GLU A 112 14.94 18.01 -26.34
N GLU A 113 16.20 17.58 -26.47
CA GLU A 113 16.64 16.48 -27.32
C GLU A 113 16.18 15.07 -26.87
N GLU A 114 16.00 14.84 -25.58
CA GLU A 114 15.50 13.56 -25.03
C GLU A 114 13.97 13.43 -25.13
N SER A 115 13.26 14.54 -25.31
CA SER A 115 11.79 14.60 -25.37
C SER A 115 11.19 14.17 -26.71
N ALA A 116 11.94 14.27 -27.82
CA ALA A 116 11.39 14.22 -29.17
C ALA A 116 11.31 12.81 -29.81
N THR A 117 11.80 11.74 -29.16
CA THR A 117 11.99 10.43 -29.84
C THR A 117 11.34 9.19 -29.18
N LYS A 118 10.48 9.32 -28.15
CA LYS A 118 10.08 8.14 -27.34
C LYS A 118 8.61 7.96 -26.92
N ASP A 119 7.63 8.66 -27.48
CA ASP A 119 6.31 8.71 -26.81
C ASP A 119 5.48 7.41 -26.90
N GLU A 120 5.52 6.67 -28.02
CA GLU A 120 4.70 5.44 -28.17
C GLU A 120 5.23 4.22 -27.39
N THR A 121 6.54 4.18 -27.12
CA THR A 121 7.16 3.05 -26.39
C THR A 121 7.34 3.30 -24.90
N ASN A 122 7.01 4.50 -24.42
CA ASN A 122 7.29 4.92 -23.05
C ASN A 122 6.41 4.16 -22.03
N GLN A 123 7.04 3.42 -21.12
CA GLN A 123 6.37 2.67 -20.06
C GLN A 123 6.31 3.45 -18.74
N GLY A 124 6.73 4.71 -18.73
CA GLY A 124 6.89 5.51 -17.53
C GLY A 124 8.20 5.20 -16.80
N TYR A 125 8.29 5.71 -15.57
CA TYR A 125 9.51 5.73 -14.78
C TYR A 125 9.33 5.00 -13.45
N LEU A 126 10.32 4.20 -13.08
CA LEU A 126 10.39 3.49 -11.82
C LEU A 126 11.36 4.21 -10.88
N ILE A 127 10.92 4.44 -9.65
CA ILE A 127 11.75 4.96 -8.57
C ILE A 127 11.68 4.00 -7.39
N MET A 128 12.78 3.30 -7.14
CA MET A 128 12.94 2.41 -6.02
C MET A 128 13.27 3.19 -4.75
N TYR A 129 12.53 2.89 -3.69
CA TYR A 129 12.78 3.33 -2.33
C TYR A 129 13.18 2.11 -1.48
N PRO A 130 14.48 1.86 -1.36
CA PRO A 130 15.02 0.77 -0.57
C PRO A 130 15.11 1.19 0.90
N ASN A 131 14.89 0.24 1.80
CA ASN A 131 15.00 0.44 3.24
C ASN A 131 14.09 1.58 3.73
N LEU A 132 12.79 1.37 3.55
CA LEU A 132 11.75 2.37 3.83
C LEU A 132 11.71 2.84 5.27
N LEU A 133 12.11 1.98 6.21
CA LEU A 133 12.24 2.39 7.61
C LEU A 133 13.28 3.49 7.78
N ASN A 134 14.46 3.32 7.18
CA ASN A 134 15.53 4.30 7.33
C ASN A 134 15.25 5.60 6.58
N VAL A 135 14.49 5.54 5.47
CA VAL A 135 14.19 6.73 4.67
C VAL A 135 12.98 7.49 5.20
N ASN A 136 11.88 6.80 5.51
CA ASN A 136 10.60 7.42 5.79
C ASN A 136 10.08 7.14 7.22
N GLY A 137 10.68 6.20 7.95
CA GLY A 137 10.22 5.82 9.30
C GLY A 137 8.77 5.32 9.32
N MET A 138 8.32 4.68 8.24
CA MET A 138 6.95 4.20 8.09
C MET A 138 6.89 2.85 7.38
N CYS A 139 5.82 2.09 7.67
CA CYS A 139 5.44 0.96 6.85
C CYS A 139 4.68 1.44 5.62
N PRO A 140 5.10 1.09 4.40
CA PRO A 140 4.36 1.45 3.19
C PRO A 140 2.97 0.81 3.22
N THR A 141 1.95 1.49 2.72
CA THR A 141 0.59 0.92 2.65
C THR A 141 0.52 -0.33 1.75
N PRO A 142 1.14 -0.35 0.55
CA PRO A 142 1.18 -1.56 -0.27
C PRO A 142 1.83 -2.69 0.52
N GLY A 143 1.10 -3.79 0.72
CA GLY A 143 1.64 -4.98 1.38
C GLY A 143 1.73 -4.88 2.91
N LEU A 144 1.32 -3.77 3.53
CA LEU A 144 1.18 -3.70 4.98
C LEU A 144 0.16 -4.74 5.42
N THR A 145 0.62 -5.73 6.18
CA THR A 145 -0.22 -6.84 6.61
C THR A 145 -0.29 -6.94 8.11
N PHE A 146 -1.49 -7.16 8.63
CA PHE A 146 -1.74 -7.49 10.02
C PHE A 146 -2.06 -8.97 10.11
N GLY A 147 -1.23 -9.73 10.83
CA GLY A 147 -1.46 -11.13 11.13
C GLY A 147 -1.99 -11.31 12.54
N PHE A 148 -3.00 -12.16 12.69
CA PHE A 148 -3.63 -12.47 13.95
C PHE A 148 -3.66 -13.97 14.16
N ALA A 149 -3.17 -14.41 15.33
CA ALA A 149 -3.37 -15.78 15.78
C ALA A 149 -4.84 -16.03 16.14
N VAL A 150 -5.17 -17.29 16.40
CA VAL A 150 -6.51 -17.70 16.83
C VAL A 150 -6.96 -16.90 18.05
N GLY A 151 -8.18 -16.36 17.99
CA GLY A 151 -8.76 -15.55 19.06
C GLY A 151 -8.23 -14.12 19.18
N SER A 152 -7.31 -13.72 18.30
CA SER A 152 -6.82 -12.34 18.20
C SER A 152 -7.47 -11.62 17.01
N GLY A 153 -7.55 -10.30 17.09
CA GLY A 153 -8.08 -9.47 16.00
C GLY A 153 -7.66 -8.01 16.13
N ARG A 154 -8.31 -7.11 15.38
CA ARG A 154 -7.97 -5.67 15.42
C ARG A 154 -8.07 -5.04 16.82
N SER A 155 -8.99 -5.53 17.65
CA SER A 155 -9.16 -5.09 19.04
C SER A 155 -8.00 -5.50 19.96
N SER A 156 -7.17 -6.45 19.52
CA SER A 156 -5.96 -6.89 20.21
C SER A 156 -4.78 -5.93 20.05
N LEU A 157 -4.87 -4.99 19.10
CA LEU A 157 -3.87 -3.96 18.91
C LEU A 157 -4.05 -2.86 19.98
N PRO A 158 -2.95 -2.26 20.47
CA PRO A 158 -3.00 -1.33 21.61
C PRO A 158 -3.89 -0.10 21.35
N GLU A 159 -3.94 0.41 20.12
CA GLU A 159 -4.78 1.53 19.70
C GLU A 159 -5.03 1.47 18.18
N PRO A 160 -5.93 2.29 17.60
CA PRO A 160 -5.92 2.54 16.16
C PRO A 160 -4.53 2.99 15.71
N LEU A 161 -3.87 2.17 14.89
CA LEU A 161 -2.50 2.42 14.41
C LEU A 161 -2.51 2.87 12.94
N PRO A 162 -2.45 4.18 12.66
CA PRO A 162 -2.14 4.67 11.32
C PRO A 162 -0.81 4.08 10.85
N HIS A 163 -0.71 3.68 9.57
CA HIS A 163 0.51 3.05 9.04
C HIS A 163 1.79 3.86 9.27
N HIS A 164 1.68 5.19 9.32
CA HIS A 164 2.82 6.10 9.50
C HIS A 164 3.29 6.19 10.96
N LYS A 165 2.53 5.62 11.89
CA LYS A 165 2.87 5.55 13.31
C LYS A 165 3.36 4.18 13.75
N ILE A 166 3.11 3.12 12.98
CA ILE A 166 3.45 1.73 13.35
C ILE A 166 4.89 1.62 13.84
N VAL A 167 5.85 2.08 13.05
CA VAL A 167 7.29 1.98 13.33
C VAL A 167 7.71 2.74 14.60
N LYS A 168 6.93 3.75 15.00
CA LYS A 168 7.19 4.57 16.20
C LYS A 168 6.46 4.07 17.44
N SER A 169 5.37 3.34 17.25
CA SER A 169 4.44 2.96 18.31
C SER A 169 4.51 1.48 18.67
N ILE A 170 5.10 0.66 17.81
CA ILE A 170 5.21 -0.79 17.98
C ILE A 170 6.68 -1.14 17.84
N ASP A 171 7.18 -1.97 18.74
CA ASP A 171 8.56 -2.42 18.70
C ASP A 171 8.81 -3.38 17.53
N ARG A 172 10.01 -3.31 16.97
CA ARG A 172 10.43 -4.24 15.92
C ARG A 172 10.76 -5.58 16.57
N CYS A 173 10.29 -6.66 15.97
CA CYS A 173 10.66 -8.00 16.40
C CYS A 173 12.18 -8.20 16.33
N ASN A 174 12.76 -8.84 17.32
CA ASN A 174 14.14 -9.24 17.40
C ASN A 174 14.38 -10.46 16.49
N GLU A 175 14.77 -10.19 15.25
CA GLU A 175 15.14 -11.20 14.25
C GLU A 175 16.37 -12.04 14.64
N SER A 176 17.11 -11.66 15.69
CA SER A 176 18.27 -12.42 16.18
C SER A 176 17.94 -13.38 17.33
N SER A 177 16.71 -13.35 17.84
CA SER A 177 16.26 -14.30 18.87
C SER A 177 15.89 -15.63 18.24
N ASP A 178 16.28 -16.73 18.87
CA ASP A 178 15.77 -18.08 18.53
C ASP A 178 14.30 -18.24 18.93
N GLU A 179 13.78 -17.37 19.80
CA GLU A 179 12.39 -17.37 20.24
C GLU A 179 11.48 -16.60 19.27
N VAL A 180 10.31 -17.20 19.00
CA VAL A 180 9.29 -16.62 18.13
C VAL A 180 8.58 -15.46 18.82
N GLU A 181 8.97 -14.24 18.45
CA GLU A 181 8.35 -13.02 18.96
C GLU A 181 7.06 -12.64 18.22
N VAL A 182 6.08 -12.21 19.01
CA VAL A 182 4.77 -11.69 18.60
C VAL A 182 4.53 -10.33 19.25
N ASN A 183 3.43 -9.67 18.90
CA ASN A 183 3.04 -8.35 19.38
C ASN A 183 4.07 -7.26 19.02
N CYS A 184 4.70 -7.45 17.86
CA CYS A 184 5.75 -6.62 17.29
C CYS A 184 5.54 -6.48 15.78
N PHE A 185 6.34 -5.64 15.12
CA PHE A 185 6.38 -5.57 13.66
C PHE A 185 7.69 -6.13 13.08
N THR A 186 7.64 -6.72 11.89
CA THR A 186 8.83 -7.24 11.18
C THR A 186 8.91 -6.70 9.76
N LEU A 187 10.11 -6.78 9.18
CA LEU A 187 10.35 -6.42 7.79
C LEU A 187 10.47 -7.67 6.92
N LEU A 188 9.65 -7.73 5.88
CA LEU A 188 9.75 -8.74 4.82
C LEU A 188 10.92 -8.42 3.89
N SER A 189 12.15 -8.59 4.40
CA SER A 189 13.38 -8.22 3.70
C SER A 189 13.73 -9.16 2.54
N ALA A 190 13.21 -10.39 2.55
CA ALA A 190 13.35 -11.35 1.45
C ALA A 190 12.64 -10.89 0.16
N LEU A 191 11.70 -9.95 0.26
CA LEU A 191 10.96 -9.38 -0.86
C LEU A 191 11.55 -8.01 -1.21
N SER A 192 12.36 -7.93 -2.27
CA SER A 192 12.97 -6.66 -2.69
C SER A 192 13.04 -6.49 -4.21
N PRO A 193 12.29 -5.51 -4.77
CA PRO A 193 11.24 -4.72 -4.12
C PRO A 193 10.05 -5.58 -3.68
N GLY A 194 9.44 -5.25 -2.54
CA GLY A 194 8.28 -6.00 -2.05
C GLY A 194 6.95 -5.59 -2.70
N ALA A 195 6.86 -4.35 -3.17
CA ALA A 195 5.67 -3.79 -3.79
C ALA A 195 6.02 -2.70 -4.80
N ILE A 196 5.06 -2.44 -5.70
CA ILE A 196 5.03 -1.31 -6.62
C ILE A 196 3.75 -0.52 -6.36
N ARG A 197 3.79 0.81 -6.47
CA ARG A 197 2.65 1.71 -6.35
C ARG A 197 2.67 2.70 -7.49
N ALA A 198 1.53 2.89 -8.15
CA ALA A 198 1.40 3.98 -9.10
C ALA A 198 1.37 5.34 -8.39
N ARG A 199 1.98 6.34 -9.02
CA ARG A 199 1.90 7.74 -8.62
C ARG A 199 1.16 8.50 -9.69
N THR A 200 -0.13 8.67 -9.48
CA THR A 200 -1.09 9.26 -10.43
C THR A 200 -1.90 10.35 -9.74
N THR A 201 -2.79 11.00 -10.49
CA THR A 201 -3.70 12.01 -9.95
C THR A 201 -4.65 11.49 -8.87
N THR A 202 -4.85 10.17 -8.77
CA THR A 202 -5.66 9.53 -7.73
C THR A 202 -4.87 9.18 -6.48
N SER A 203 -3.55 9.41 -6.45
CA SER A 203 -2.73 9.10 -5.29
C SER A 203 -3.05 10.02 -4.11
N ALA A 204 -3.27 9.42 -2.93
CA ALA A 204 -3.57 10.15 -1.71
C ALA A 204 -2.52 11.24 -1.39
N GLY A 205 -2.99 12.47 -1.23
CA GLY A 205 -2.15 13.64 -0.95
C GLY A 205 -1.25 14.10 -2.10
N MET A 206 -1.30 13.43 -3.26
CA MET A 206 -0.56 13.70 -4.50
C MET A 206 0.94 14.00 -4.30
N ASN A 207 1.53 13.46 -3.24
CA ASN A 207 2.94 13.71 -2.97
C ASN A 207 3.78 13.06 -4.08
N ASN A 208 4.68 13.84 -4.67
CA ASN A 208 5.56 13.42 -5.75
C ASN A 208 4.87 13.00 -7.07
N VAL A 209 3.59 13.32 -7.30
CA VAL A 209 2.89 12.97 -8.55
C VAL A 209 3.29 13.91 -9.68
N VAL A 210 4.03 13.41 -10.67
CA VAL A 210 4.46 14.20 -11.85
C VAL A 210 3.26 14.53 -12.73
N THR A 211 3.06 15.82 -13.00
CA THR A 211 1.90 16.29 -13.80
C THR A 211 2.24 16.64 -15.23
N GLY A 212 3.54 16.80 -15.55
CA GLY A 212 3.97 17.32 -16.85
C GLY A 212 3.88 18.84 -16.96
N ASN A 213 3.30 19.52 -15.96
CA ASN A 213 3.37 20.97 -15.82
C ASN A 213 4.62 21.33 -15.01
N GLU A 214 5.64 21.84 -15.69
CA GLU A 214 6.94 22.11 -15.07
C GLU A 214 6.85 23.07 -13.88
N ALA A 215 5.99 24.10 -13.95
CA ALA A 215 5.83 25.07 -12.88
C ALA A 215 5.28 24.40 -11.60
N LEU A 216 4.24 23.57 -11.75
CA LEU A 216 3.68 22.81 -10.64
C LEU A 216 4.64 21.79 -10.07
N ASP A 217 5.29 21.06 -10.97
CA ASP A 217 6.22 20.01 -10.61
C ASP A 217 7.43 20.58 -9.85
N ASN A 218 7.88 21.79 -10.18
CA ASN A 218 9.00 22.45 -9.51
C ASN A 218 8.65 22.98 -8.12
N GLU A 219 7.43 23.51 -7.93
CA GLU A 219 6.99 24.03 -6.63
C GLU A 219 6.75 22.92 -5.60
N GLN A 220 6.19 21.79 -6.05
CA GLN A 220 5.63 20.76 -5.16
C GLN A 220 6.42 19.45 -5.09
N HIS A 221 7.37 19.16 -5.98
CA HIS A 221 8.04 17.84 -5.97
C HIS A 221 9.31 17.78 -5.13
N GLY A 222 9.28 16.88 -4.14
CA GLY A 222 10.49 16.41 -3.47
C GLY A 222 11.44 15.68 -4.41
N ILE A 223 10.92 14.95 -5.40
CA ILE A 223 11.75 14.19 -6.37
C ILE A 223 12.70 15.11 -7.14
N LYS A 224 12.23 16.25 -7.65
CA LYS A 224 13.08 17.21 -8.36
C LYS A 224 14.12 17.84 -7.44
N ARG A 225 13.78 18.10 -6.17
CA ARG A 225 14.75 18.57 -5.15
C ARG A 225 15.83 17.53 -4.85
N THR A 226 15.54 16.24 -5.07
CA THR A 226 16.52 15.16 -4.94
C THR A 226 17.34 14.91 -6.22
N ARG A 227 17.36 15.82 -7.21
CA ARG A 227 18.19 15.68 -8.42
C ARG A 227 19.69 15.51 -8.12
N ASN A 228 20.16 16.05 -6.99
CA ASN A 228 21.54 15.88 -6.54
C ASN A 228 21.80 14.53 -5.83
N ASN A 229 20.78 13.69 -5.66
CA ASN A 229 20.93 12.36 -5.08
C ASN A 229 21.50 11.41 -6.13
N LYS A 230 22.78 11.07 -5.99
CA LYS A 230 23.50 10.15 -6.88
C LYS A 230 22.74 8.84 -7.12
N ARG A 231 22.10 8.29 -6.09
CA ARG A 231 21.35 7.03 -6.18
C ARG A 231 20.11 7.18 -7.07
N LEU A 232 19.43 8.32 -7.01
CA LEU A 232 18.28 8.58 -7.86
C LEU A 232 18.72 8.79 -9.31
N ALA A 233 19.83 9.53 -9.52
CA ALA A 233 20.41 9.72 -10.84
C ALA A 233 20.81 8.38 -11.50
N GLU A 234 21.41 7.46 -10.74
CA GLU A 234 21.70 6.10 -11.21
C GLU A 234 20.42 5.39 -11.66
N GLN A 235 19.34 5.43 -10.88
CA GLN A 235 18.07 4.79 -11.27
C GLN A 235 17.51 5.33 -12.59
N ILE A 236 17.65 6.64 -12.86
CA ILE A 236 17.20 7.25 -14.12
C ILE A 236 17.95 6.67 -15.31
N HIS A 237 19.27 6.47 -15.18
CA HIS A 237 20.07 5.89 -16.25
C HIS A 237 19.83 4.39 -16.45
N HIS A 238 19.33 3.70 -15.42
CA HIS A 238 19.13 2.25 -15.42
C HIS A 238 17.66 1.81 -15.60
N GLN A 239 16.78 2.67 -16.12
CA GLN A 239 15.34 2.36 -16.27
C GLN A 239 15.06 1.07 -17.06
N GLY A 240 15.80 0.81 -18.15
CA GLY A 240 15.61 -0.43 -18.94
C GLY A 240 15.85 -1.69 -18.11
N GLN A 241 16.96 -1.73 -17.37
CA GLN A 241 17.29 -2.85 -16.48
C GLN A 241 16.30 -2.98 -15.32
N MET A 242 15.83 -1.85 -14.77
CA MET A 242 14.79 -1.86 -13.74
C MET A 242 13.52 -2.49 -14.30
N TRP A 243 13.02 -2.04 -15.45
CA TRP A 243 11.80 -2.60 -16.01
C TRP A 243 11.90 -4.11 -16.32
N GLU A 244 13.04 -4.59 -16.84
CA GLU A 244 13.27 -6.02 -17.08
C GLU A 244 13.14 -6.86 -15.79
N GLN A 245 13.73 -6.37 -14.69
CA GLN A 245 13.61 -7.04 -13.39
C GLN A 245 12.16 -7.03 -12.88
N TYR A 246 11.47 -5.92 -13.08
CA TYR A 246 10.15 -5.70 -12.49
C TYR A 246 9.05 -6.50 -13.17
N GLN A 247 9.18 -6.71 -14.47
CA GLN A 247 8.31 -7.62 -15.20
C GLN A 247 8.34 -9.02 -14.58
N SER A 248 9.54 -9.52 -14.24
CA SER A 248 9.70 -10.82 -13.59
C SER A 248 9.14 -10.84 -12.16
N ILE A 249 9.33 -9.76 -11.41
CA ILE A 249 8.97 -9.66 -9.98
C ILE A 249 7.46 -9.50 -9.77
N PHE A 250 6.81 -8.62 -10.55
CA PHE A 250 5.41 -8.26 -10.37
C PHE A 250 4.48 -8.93 -11.40
N SER A 251 5.03 -9.64 -12.39
CA SER A 251 4.27 -10.21 -13.50
C SER A 251 3.48 -9.16 -14.32
N ILE A 252 4.05 -7.96 -14.43
CA ILE A 252 3.48 -6.83 -15.17
C ILE A 252 4.26 -6.66 -16.47
N SER A 253 3.60 -6.85 -17.62
CA SER A 253 4.22 -6.68 -18.94
C SER A 253 4.34 -5.22 -19.37
N TYR A 254 5.29 -4.94 -20.28
CA TYR A 254 5.45 -3.62 -20.86
C TYR A 254 4.18 -3.12 -21.56
N GLU A 255 3.49 -4.01 -22.26
CA GLU A 255 2.27 -3.71 -23.01
C GLU A 255 1.14 -3.28 -22.06
N GLN A 256 0.99 -3.97 -20.92
CA GLN A 256 0.01 -3.59 -19.89
C GLN A 256 0.31 -2.19 -19.33
N VAL A 257 1.57 -1.91 -18.99
CA VAL A 257 1.95 -0.60 -18.43
C VAL A 257 1.74 0.52 -19.45
N ARG A 258 2.11 0.29 -20.72
CA ARG A 258 1.88 1.26 -21.79
C ARG A 258 0.39 1.55 -21.97
N GLY A 259 -0.44 0.51 -21.98
CA GLY A 259 -1.89 0.65 -22.07
C GLY A 259 -2.48 1.45 -20.91
N VAL A 260 -2.07 1.14 -19.67
CA VAL A 260 -2.50 1.88 -18.48
C VAL A 260 -2.00 3.33 -18.53
N ARG A 261 -0.74 3.56 -18.93
CA ARG A 261 -0.19 4.91 -19.11
C ARG A 261 -1.01 5.72 -20.11
N SER A 262 -1.27 5.18 -21.31
CA SER A 262 -2.07 5.87 -22.34
C SER A 262 -3.43 6.23 -21.77
N LEU A 263 -4.14 5.28 -21.16
CA LEU A 263 -5.45 5.52 -20.57
C LEU A 263 -5.43 6.62 -19.51
N LEU A 264 -4.44 6.61 -18.61
CA LEU A 264 -4.30 7.61 -17.56
C LEU A 264 -4.02 9.01 -18.12
N LEU A 265 -3.22 9.12 -19.18
CA LEU A 265 -2.92 10.41 -19.82
C LEU A 265 -4.12 10.92 -20.62
N ASP A 266 -4.72 10.06 -21.44
CA ASP A 266 -5.89 10.37 -22.27
C ASP A 266 -7.10 10.80 -21.45
N ARG A 267 -7.26 10.25 -20.23
CA ARG A 267 -8.37 10.53 -19.31
C ARG A 267 -7.98 11.40 -18.12
N SER A 268 -6.81 12.03 -18.14
CA SER A 268 -6.24 12.72 -16.99
C SER A 268 -7.17 13.78 -16.38
N HIS A 269 -7.85 14.56 -17.21
CA HIS A 269 -8.86 15.55 -16.78
C HIS A 269 -10.07 14.91 -16.08
N GLU A 270 -10.70 13.91 -16.72
CA GLU A 270 -11.85 13.19 -16.15
C GLU A 270 -11.51 12.56 -14.78
N ILE A 271 -10.32 11.94 -14.69
CA ILE A 271 -9.82 11.35 -13.45
C ILE A 271 -9.59 12.42 -12.39
N ALA A 272 -9.05 13.58 -12.76
CA ALA A 272 -8.80 14.67 -11.82
C ALA A 272 -10.10 15.30 -11.28
N GLU A 273 -11.13 15.45 -12.13
CA GLU A 273 -12.46 15.92 -11.73
C GLU A 273 -13.16 14.92 -10.78
N ASP A 274 -13.09 13.63 -11.07
CA ASP A 274 -13.62 12.59 -10.18
C ASP A 274 -12.88 12.57 -8.84
N ALA A 275 -11.54 12.64 -8.87
CA ALA A 275 -10.72 12.73 -7.66
C ALA A 275 -11.07 13.98 -6.82
N LEU A 276 -11.31 15.14 -7.44
CA LEU A 276 -11.77 16.34 -6.75
C LEU A 276 -13.12 16.15 -6.08
N THR A 277 -14.03 15.43 -6.73
CA THR A 277 -15.38 15.20 -6.24
C THR A 277 -15.40 14.19 -5.10
N GLY A 278 -14.67 13.07 -5.24
CA GLY A 278 -14.68 11.96 -4.28
C GLY A 278 -13.60 12.05 -3.20
N GLN A 279 -12.32 12.17 -3.59
CA GLN A 279 -11.18 12.07 -2.67
C GLN A 279 -10.98 13.31 -1.80
N CYS A 280 -11.57 14.44 -2.19
CA CYS A 280 -11.42 15.72 -1.49
C CYS A 280 -12.61 16.06 -0.57
N SER A 281 -13.24 15.03 0.01
CA SER A 281 -14.28 15.15 1.04
C SER A 281 -13.71 15.25 2.46
N LYS A 282 -14.53 15.73 3.40
CA LYS A 282 -14.14 15.92 4.82
C LYS A 282 -13.78 14.57 5.46
N GLY A 283 -12.53 14.40 5.87
CA GLY A 283 -12.02 13.15 6.45
C GLY A 283 -11.15 12.30 5.49
N HIS A 284 -11.13 12.65 4.20
CA HIS A 284 -10.24 12.05 3.20
C HIS A 284 -8.98 12.91 2.96
N SER A 285 -7.93 12.28 2.43
CA SER A 285 -6.53 12.75 2.45
C SER A 285 -6.17 13.91 1.50
N CYS A 286 -7.13 14.54 0.83
CA CYS A 286 -6.84 15.58 -0.14
C CYS A 286 -6.45 16.89 0.56
N LYS A 287 -5.14 17.10 0.69
CA LYS A 287 -4.56 18.37 1.13
C LYS A 287 -4.98 19.49 0.18
N GLU A 288 -5.07 20.73 0.65
CA GLU A 288 -5.39 21.89 -0.22
C GLU A 288 -4.40 22.03 -1.40
N SER A 289 -3.15 21.60 -1.22
CA SER A 289 -2.16 21.51 -2.31
C SER A 289 -2.59 20.54 -3.41
N ALA A 290 -3.16 19.38 -3.05
CA ALA A 290 -3.68 18.40 -3.99
C ALA A 290 -4.90 18.95 -4.75
N LYS A 291 -5.83 19.64 -4.06
CA LYS A 291 -6.95 20.33 -4.73
C LYS A 291 -6.46 21.37 -5.73
N LYS A 292 -5.45 22.16 -5.36
CA LYS A 292 -4.85 23.17 -6.25
C LYS A 292 -4.19 22.52 -7.47
N LEU A 293 -3.59 21.34 -7.31
CA LEU A 293 -2.96 20.58 -8.38
C LEU A 293 -4.00 19.98 -9.33
N LEU A 294 -5.04 19.35 -8.80
CA LEU A 294 -6.11 18.74 -9.60
C LEU A 294 -6.89 19.77 -10.42
N LYS A 295 -7.11 20.99 -9.89
CA LYS A 295 -7.77 22.09 -10.62
C LYS A 295 -6.97 22.65 -11.81
N GLN A 296 -5.76 22.16 -12.04
CA GLN A 296 -4.88 22.60 -13.13
C GLN A 296 -4.73 21.56 -14.25
N TYR A 297 -5.33 20.38 -14.09
CA TYR A 297 -5.61 19.47 -15.19
C TYR A 297 -6.78 20.01 -16.02
#